data_AF-Q9V0N2-F1
#
_entry.id   AF-Q9V0N2-F1
#
_cell.length_a   1.000
_cell.length_b   1.000
_cell.length_c   1.000
_cell.angle_alpha   90.00
_cell.angle_beta   90.00
_cell.angle_gamma   90.00
#
_symmetry.space_group_name_H-M   'P 1'
#
loop_
_entity.id
_entity.type
_entity.pdbx_description
1 polymer ?
#
loop_
_entity_poly.entity_id
_entity_poly.type
_entity_poly.pdbx_seq_one_letter_code
_entity_poly.pdbx_strand_id
1 'polypeptide(L)'
;MVEITVNFYIEAAGNDKKAVETSISEIAEKLRGENVQILELNIEDPVETDDPKARYSAMMEAKIRGELGEIVNLILRYGPTIVELEDMKEREIRADELVKILALVSKVMGELMEKFGPLAIYPDLSNVPEPRIGYSEDEIAKMIIDEGMIRYQFVIEVFGKDKDSVESSIKKALAIEGCYINKIASKVLKEENINSEKRVKVLIALELLSNFEVLFNLTAKYSPVAIVMLEPEFVDINPTELQNALSGLATLVNELIHRPLLIANQ
;
A
#
# COMPACT_ATOMS: atom_id res chain seq x y z
N MET A 1 -18.85 8.61 -3.16
CA MET A 1 -18.07 7.57 -3.84
C MET A 1 -17.34 8.25 -4.97
N VAL A 2 -16.01 8.21 -4.89
CA VAL A 2 -15.11 8.88 -5.83
C VAL A 2 -14.97 8.01 -7.07
N GLU A 3 -15.49 8.44 -8.21
CA GLU A 3 -15.34 7.72 -9.47
C GLU A 3 -14.10 8.21 -10.23
N ILE A 4 -13.28 7.26 -10.69
CA ILE A 4 -12.04 7.52 -11.41
C ILE A 4 -11.95 6.70 -12.68
N THR A 5 -11.17 7.22 -13.63
CA THR A 5 -10.75 6.48 -14.83
C THR A 5 -9.24 6.30 -14.78
N VAL A 6 -8.79 5.06 -14.95
CA VAL A 6 -7.38 4.67 -14.87
C VAL A 6 -6.99 3.79 -16.06
N ASN A 7 -5.72 3.85 -16.44
CA ASN A 7 -5.09 2.87 -17.32
C ASN A 7 -4.24 1.91 -16.49
N PHE A 8 -4.49 0.63 -16.63
CA PHE A 8 -3.66 -0.43 -16.07
C PHE A 8 -2.78 -1.02 -17.15
N TYR A 9 -1.51 -1.20 -16.82
CA TYR A 9 -0.56 -1.96 -17.61
C TYR A 9 -0.20 -3.22 -16.83
N ILE A 10 -0.67 -4.38 -17.30
CA ILE A 10 -0.46 -5.68 -16.64
C ILE A 10 0.46 -6.51 -17.52
N GLU A 11 1.60 -6.90 -16.95
CA GLU A 11 2.59 -7.74 -17.61
C GLU A 11 2.43 -9.20 -17.20
N ALA A 12 2.49 -10.11 -18.17
CA ALA A 12 2.68 -11.54 -17.94
C ALA A 12 4.01 -11.97 -18.57
N ALA A 13 4.89 -12.56 -17.77
CA ALA A 13 6.20 -13.01 -18.24
C ALA A 13 6.48 -14.47 -17.84
N GLY A 14 7.17 -15.22 -18.70
CA GLY A 14 7.46 -16.64 -18.48
C GLY A 14 8.31 -17.29 -19.56
N ASN A 15 8.63 -18.58 -19.38
CA ASN A 15 9.53 -19.32 -20.28
C ASN A 15 8.83 -20.01 -21.46
N ASP A 16 7.50 -20.05 -21.46
CA ASP A 16 6.69 -20.66 -22.51
C ASP A 16 5.74 -19.62 -23.10
N LYS A 17 5.86 -19.40 -24.42
CA LYS A 17 5.08 -18.38 -25.13
C LYS A 17 3.58 -18.59 -24.98
N LYS A 18 3.12 -19.85 -25.07
CA LYS A 18 1.70 -20.19 -25.02
C LYS A 18 1.14 -20.02 -23.61
N ALA A 19 1.94 -20.33 -22.58
CA ALA A 19 1.57 -20.08 -21.19
C ALA A 19 1.38 -18.58 -20.92
N VAL A 20 2.27 -17.73 -21.45
CA VAL A 20 2.15 -16.26 -21.33
C VAL A 20 0.89 -15.75 -22.03
N GLU A 21 0.65 -16.17 -23.27
CA GLU A 21 -0.55 -15.83 -24.05
C GLU A 21 -1.85 -16.26 -23.34
N THR A 22 -1.85 -17.46 -22.75
CA THR A 22 -3.00 -17.98 -22.00
C THR A 22 -3.21 -17.17 -20.72
N SER A 23 -2.14 -16.89 -19.98
CA SER A 23 -2.20 -16.13 -18.72
C SER A 23 -2.80 -14.74 -18.92
N ILE A 24 -2.32 -13.98 -19.93
CA ILE A 24 -2.82 -12.63 -20.18
C ILE A 24 -4.28 -12.64 -20.66
N SER A 25 -4.66 -13.64 -21.47
CA SER A 25 -6.05 -13.82 -21.92
C SER A 25 -6.99 -14.15 -20.76
N GLU A 26 -6.56 -15.02 -19.82
CA GLU A 26 -7.35 -15.33 -18.62
C GLU A 26 -7.54 -14.11 -17.71
N ILE A 27 -6.52 -13.26 -17.57
CA ILE A 27 -6.62 -12.01 -16.83
C ILE A 27 -7.67 -11.09 -17.50
N ALA A 28 -7.62 -10.96 -18.82
CA ALA A 28 -8.59 -10.15 -19.58
C ALA A 28 -10.03 -10.65 -19.40
N GLU A 29 -10.27 -11.98 -19.45
CA GLU A 29 -11.59 -12.55 -19.22
C GLU A 29 -12.08 -12.32 -17.78
N LYS A 30 -11.21 -12.50 -16.78
CA LYS A 30 -11.55 -12.24 -15.37
C LYS A 30 -11.89 -10.77 -15.16
N LEU A 31 -11.11 -9.86 -15.73
CA LEU A 31 -11.33 -8.41 -15.62
C LEU A 31 -12.69 -7.99 -16.17
N ARG A 32 -13.17 -8.60 -17.27
CA ARG A 32 -14.52 -8.35 -17.83
C ARG A 32 -15.66 -8.75 -16.90
N GLY A 33 -15.41 -9.64 -15.94
CA GLY A 33 -16.37 -10.07 -14.93
C GLY A 33 -16.39 -9.22 -13.66
N GLU A 34 -15.50 -8.24 -13.54
CA GLU A 34 -15.39 -7.38 -12.36
C GLU A 34 -16.43 -6.24 -12.37
N ASN A 35 -16.70 -5.66 -11.20
CA ASN A 35 -17.68 -4.60 -11.02
C ASN A 35 -17.17 -3.21 -11.44
N VAL A 36 -16.66 -3.10 -12.67
CA VAL A 36 -16.12 -1.87 -13.25
C VAL A 36 -16.49 -1.76 -14.73
N GLN A 37 -16.44 -0.55 -15.27
CA GLN A 37 -16.62 -0.32 -16.69
C GLN A 37 -15.27 -0.38 -17.41
N ILE A 38 -15.07 -1.39 -18.27
CA ILE A 38 -13.93 -1.42 -19.20
C ILE A 38 -14.27 -0.52 -20.39
N LEU A 39 -13.48 0.53 -20.58
CA LEU A 39 -13.62 1.46 -21.71
C LEU A 39 -12.82 0.97 -22.92
N GLU A 40 -11.59 0.51 -22.69
CA GLU A 40 -10.69 0.00 -23.72
C GLU A 40 -9.88 -1.17 -23.15
N LEU A 41 -9.59 -2.16 -23.99
CA LEU A 41 -8.77 -3.32 -23.63
C LEU A 41 -7.92 -3.72 -24.83
N ASN A 42 -6.61 -3.60 -24.69
CA ASN A 42 -5.63 -3.98 -25.69
C ASN A 42 -4.70 -5.05 -25.13
N ILE A 43 -4.48 -6.11 -25.88
CA ILE A 43 -3.58 -7.21 -25.52
C ILE A 43 -2.54 -7.31 -26.61
N GLU A 44 -1.28 -7.16 -26.25
CA GLU A 44 -0.15 -7.30 -27.17
C GLU A 44 0.26 -8.76 -27.35
N ASP A 45 0.75 -9.09 -28.54
CA ASP A 45 1.33 -10.41 -28.81
C ASP A 45 2.60 -10.63 -27.96
N PRO A 46 2.85 -11.85 -27.45
CA PRO A 46 4.05 -12.10 -26.67
C PRO A 46 5.34 -11.88 -27.47
N VAL A 47 6.27 -11.12 -26.90
CA VAL A 47 7.61 -10.83 -27.43
C VAL A 47 8.68 -11.66 -26.73
N GLU A 48 9.79 -11.95 -27.41
CA GLU A 48 10.96 -12.59 -26.79
C GLU A 48 11.78 -11.55 -26.02
N THR A 49 12.26 -11.92 -24.84
CA THR A 49 13.11 -11.09 -23.97
C THR A 49 14.50 -11.71 -23.82
N ASP A 50 15.45 -10.89 -23.36
CA ASP A 50 16.82 -11.34 -23.06
C ASP A 50 16.93 -12.09 -21.71
N ASP A 51 15.86 -12.17 -20.90
CA ASP A 51 15.88 -12.86 -19.60
C ASP A 51 15.63 -14.37 -19.78
N PRO A 52 16.60 -15.25 -19.47
CA PRO A 52 16.43 -16.70 -19.57
C PRO A 52 15.35 -17.29 -18.65
N LYS A 53 14.91 -16.55 -17.62
CA LYS A 53 13.85 -16.95 -16.68
C LYS A 53 12.47 -16.42 -17.07
N ALA A 54 12.42 -15.46 -17.98
CA ALA A 54 11.23 -14.78 -18.45
C ALA A 54 11.29 -14.55 -19.97
N ARG A 55 11.65 -15.62 -20.71
CA ARG A 55 11.98 -15.56 -22.16
C ARG A 55 10.89 -14.94 -23.03
N TYR A 56 9.63 -15.00 -22.61
CA TYR A 56 8.50 -14.38 -23.27
C TYR A 56 7.80 -13.42 -22.31
N SER A 57 7.39 -12.25 -22.80
CA SER A 57 6.55 -11.29 -22.08
C SER A 57 5.42 -10.80 -22.97
N ALA A 58 4.24 -10.55 -22.38
CA ALA A 58 3.11 -9.92 -23.03
C ALA A 58 2.52 -8.85 -22.11
N MET A 59 2.06 -7.75 -22.71
CA MET A 59 1.44 -6.63 -22.00
C MET A 59 -0.05 -6.55 -22.33
N MET A 60 -0.85 -6.28 -21.31
CA MET A 60 -2.24 -5.87 -21.46
C MET A 60 -2.40 -4.44 -20.96
N GLU A 61 -2.99 -3.60 -21.79
CA GLU A 61 -3.45 -2.27 -21.42
C GLU A 61 -4.97 -2.29 -21.25
N ALA A 62 -5.44 -1.90 -20.07
CA ALA A 62 -6.86 -1.84 -19.75
C ALA A 62 -7.23 -0.46 -19.23
N LYS A 63 -8.09 0.23 -19.97
CA LYS A 63 -8.69 1.49 -19.55
C LYS A 63 -9.99 1.23 -18.81
N ILE A 64 -10.04 1.58 -17.53
CA ILE A 64 -11.08 1.15 -16.60
C ILE A 64 -11.65 2.37 -15.90
N ARG A 65 -12.98 2.44 -15.82
CA ARG A 65 -13.71 3.39 -14.98
C ARG A 65 -14.44 2.67 -13.86
N GLY A 66 -14.33 3.18 -12.64
CA GLY A 66 -15.03 2.64 -11.49
C GLY A 66 -14.85 3.49 -10.23
N GLU A 67 -15.52 3.08 -9.16
CA GLU A 67 -15.33 3.68 -7.84
C GLU A 67 -13.93 3.37 -7.30
N LEU A 68 -13.34 4.31 -6.56
CA LEU A 68 -11.99 4.20 -6.02
C LEU A 68 -11.75 2.87 -5.28
N GLY A 69 -12.71 2.42 -4.47
CA GLY A 69 -12.60 1.16 -3.74
C GLY A 69 -12.51 -0.07 -4.66
N GLU A 70 -13.26 -0.08 -5.76
CA GLU A 70 -13.20 -1.16 -6.76
C GLU A 70 -11.89 -1.12 -7.54
N ILE A 71 -11.42 0.07 -7.94
CA ILE A 71 -10.11 0.21 -8.61
C ILE A 71 -8.98 -0.27 -7.71
N VAL A 72 -8.99 0.10 -6.42
CA VAL A 72 -8.01 -0.39 -5.43
C VAL A 72 -8.08 -1.92 -5.30
N ASN A 73 -9.28 -2.49 -5.25
CA ASN A 73 -9.46 -3.95 -5.24
C ASN A 73 -8.86 -4.62 -6.49
N LEU A 74 -9.01 -4.02 -7.68
CA LEU A 74 -8.39 -4.54 -8.90
C LEU A 74 -6.86 -4.46 -8.86
N ILE A 75 -6.29 -3.36 -8.35
CA ILE A 75 -4.82 -3.25 -8.18
C ILE A 75 -4.31 -4.38 -7.29
N LEU A 76 -4.98 -4.62 -6.15
CA LEU A 76 -4.62 -5.68 -5.20
C LEU A 76 -4.71 -7.09 -5.80
N ARG A 77 -5.68 -7.33 -6.71
CA ARG A 77 -5.92 -8.65 -7.30
C ARG A 77 -5.02 -8.96 -8.49
N TYR A 78 -4.85 -7.98 -9.37
CA TYR A 78 -4.22 -8.20 -10.67
C TYR A 78 -2.76 -7.69 -10.72
N GLY A 79 -2.33 -6.92 -9.72
CA GLY A 79 -0.95 -6.45 -9.62
C GLY A 79 -0.45 -5.74 -10.88
N PRO A 80 -1.15 -4.71 -11.39
CA PRO A 80 -0.69 -3.98 -12.57
C PRO A 80 0.71 -3.40 -12.34
N THR A 81 1.60 -3.55 -13.31
CA THR A 81 2.97 -3.01 -13.28
C THR A 81 2.94 -1.49 -13.21
N ILE A 82 2.02 -0.87 -13.95
CA ILE A 82 1.82 0.58 -13.97
C ILE A 82 0.31 0.87 -13.84
N VAL A 83 -0.01 1.90 -13.07
CA VAL A 83 -1.35 2.47 -12.97
C VAL A 83 -1.24 3.96 -13.27
N GLU A 84 -2.00 4.45 -14.24
CA GLU A 84 -2.11 5.86 -14.58
C GLU A 84 -3.53 6.37 -14.35
N LEU A 85 -3.68 7.46 -13.61
CA LEU A 85 -4.93 8.18 -13.40
C LEU A 85 -5.15 9.12 -14.58
N GLU A 86 -6.25 8.91 -15.31
CA GLU A 86 -6.63 9.78 -16.42
C GLU A 86 -7.63 10.85 -15.99
N ASP A 87 -8.63 10.46 -15.21
CA ASP A 87 -9.73 11.34 -14.83
C ASP A 87 -10.29 11.00 -13.45
N MET A 88 -10.87 12.01 -12.80
CA MET A 88 -11.46 11.95 -11.47
C MET A 88 -12.65 12.91 -11.40
N LYS A 89 -13.85 12.37 -11.15
CA LYS A 89 -15.08 13.16 -11.13
C LYS A 89 -15.27 13.93 -9.83
N GLU A 90 -15.17 13.24 -8.70
CA GLU A 90 -15.28 13.82 -7.37
C GLU A 90 -13.91 13.85 -6.70
N ARG A 91 -13.64 14.88 -5.89
CA ARG A 91 -12.39 14.99 -5.12
C ARG A 91 -12.56 14.63 -3.65
N GLU A 92 -13.77 14.71 -3.13
CA GLU A 92 -14.03 14.45 -1.71
C GLU A 92 -14.50 13.02 -1.47
N ILE A 93 -13.89 12.37 -0.49
CA ILE A 93 -14.34 11.07 0.05
C ILE A 93 -14.71 11.23 1.51
N ARG A 94 -15.77 10.55 1.96
CA ARG A 94 -16.06 10.47 3.40
C ARG A 94 -15.01 9.62 4.11
N ALA A 95 -14.63 10.02 5.30
CA ALA A 95 -13.64 9.32 6.12
C ALA A 95 -14.01 7.86 6.39
N ASP A 96 -15.30 7.55 6.62
CA ASP A 96 -15.79 6.19 6.84
C ASP A 96 -15.73 5.31 5.58
N GLU A 97 -15.88 5.89 4.40
CA GLU A 97 -15.68 5.23 3.12
C GLU A 97 -14.19 4.95 2.87
N LEU A 98 -13.33 5.95 3.09
CA LEU A 98 -11.88 5.79 2.98
C LEU A 98 -11.34 4.70 3.92
N VAL A 99 -11.82 4.64 5.16
CA VAL A 99 -11.43 3.59 6.12
C VAL A 99 -11.75 2.19 5.58
N LYS A 100 -12.86 1.99 4.85
CA LYS A 100 -13.18 0.68 4.26
C LYS A 100 -12.18 0.29 3.18
N ILE A 101 -11.77 1.25 2.35
CA ILE A 101 -10.75 1.04 1.31
C ILE A 101 -9.41 0.70 1.96
N LEU A 102 -8.98 1.47 2.95
CA LEU A 102 -7.74 1.23 3.69
C LEU A 102 -7.76 -0.10 4.45
N ALA A 103 -8.91 -0.51 5.00
CA ALA A 103 -9.06 -1.82 5.64
C ALA A 103 -8.91 -2.97 4.64
N LEU A 104 -9.44 -2.83 3.42
CA LEU A 104 -9.21 -3.80 2.35
C LEU A 104 -7.73 -3.89 1.98
N VAL A 105 -7.06 -2.74 1.80
CA VAL A 105 -5.61 -2.69 1.53
C VAL A 105 -4.84 -3.38 2.64
N SER A 106 -5.08 -3.01 3.90
CA SER A 106 -4.41 -3.62 5.06
C SER A 106 -4.58 -5.13 5.06
N LYS A 107 -5.81 -5.63 4.91
CA LYS A 107 -6.09 -7.06 4.88
C LYS A 107 -5.30 -7.80 3.80
N VAL A 108 -5.38 -7.34 2.54
CA VAL A 108 -4.74 -8.06 1.42
C VAL A 108 -3.22 -7.97 1.52
N MET A 109 -2.68 -6.80 1.87
CA MET A 109 -1.23 -6.62 2.03
C MET A 109 -0.70 -7.42 3.21
N GLY A 110 -1.46 -7.53 4.31
CA GLY A 110 -1.14 -8.43 5.43
C GLY A 110 -1.04 -9.89 4.99
N GLU A 111 -2.04 -10.38 4.25
CA GLU A 111 -2.04 -11.75 3.71
C GLU A 111 -0.86 -12.00 2.73
N LEU A 112 -0.46 -11.00 1.95
CA LEU A 112 0.71 -11.08 1.08
C LEU A 112 2.02 -11.07 1.90
N MET A 113 2.14 -10.19 2.90
CA MET A 113 3.33 -10.12 3.76
C MET A 113 3.52 -11.37 4.61
N GLU A 114 2.45 -12.04 5.03
CA GLU A 114 2.54 -13.35 5.70
C GLU A 114 3.15 -14.42 4.79
N LYS A 115 2.89 -14.35 3.47
CA LYS A 115 3.39 -15.33 2.48
C LYS A 115 4.78 -15.00 1.94
N PHE A 116 5.07 -13.73 1.71
CA PHE A 116 6.25 -13.26 0.97
C PHE A 116 7.22 -12.42 1.82
N GLY A 117 6.90 -12.20 3.10
CA GLY A 117 7.71 -11.42 4.05
C GLY A 117 7.34 -9.93 4.10
N PRO A 118 7.90 -9.17 5.06
CA PRO A 118 7.54 -7.78 5.28
C PRO A 118 8.04 -6.83 4.18
N LEU A 119 7.28 -5.77 3.91
CA LEU A 119 7.64 -4.67 3.01
C LEU A 119 8.47 -3.57 3.68
N ALA A 120 8.14 -3.24 4.93
CA ALA A 120 8.77 -2.16 5.68
C ALA A 120 10.21 -2.51 6.10
N ILE A 121 11.14 -2.44 5.15
CA ILE A 121 12.58 -2.61 5.37
C ILE A 121 13.24 -1.25 5.17
N TYR A 122 13.58 -0.60 6.28
CA TYR A 122 14.29 0.67 6.24
C TYR A 122 15.81 0.44 6.26
N PRO A 123 16.59 1.30 5.58
CA PRO A 123 18.04 1.35 5.78
C PRO A 123 18.35 1.75 7.24
N ASP A 124 19.61 1.70 7.64
CA ASP A 124 20.00 2.09 9.00
C ASP A 124 19.50 3.51 9.36
N LEU A 125 18.59 3.57 10.33
CA LEU A 125 17.97 4.80 10.84
C LEU A 125 18.74 5.42 12.01
N SER A 126 19.94 4.90 12.33
CA SER A 126 20.76 5.42 13.43
C SER A 126 21.03 6.92 13.32
N ASN A 127 21.30 7.40 12.11
CA ASN A 127 21.61 8.81 11.82
C ASN A 127 20.38 9.72 11.64
N VAL A 128 19.18 9.15 11.66
CA VAL A 128 17.93 9.90 11.50
C VAL A 128 17.58 10.51 12.87
N PRO A 129 17.33 11.83 12.94
CA PRO A 129 17.00 12.48 14.21
C PRO A 129 15.67 11.95 14.76
N GLU A 130 15.53 11.97 16.09
CA GLU A 130 14.23 11.68 16.71
C GLU A 130 13.22 12.77 16.32
N PRO A 131 12.04 12.39 15.81
CA PRO A 131 11.04 13.37 15.42
C PRO A 131 10.40 14.05 16.64
N ARG A 132 9.84 15.23 16.42
CA ARG A 132 8.95 15.87 17.39
C ARG A 132 7.71 14.97 17.59
N ILE A 133 7.31 14.82 18.84
CA ILE A 133 6.05 14.16 19.22
C ILE A 133 5.18 15.14 19.98
N GLY A 134 3.92 15.20 19.62
CA GLY A 134 2.94 16.07 20.26
C GLY A 134 2.86 17.45 19.64
N TYR A 135 1.65 17.81 19.25
CA TYR A 135 1.29 19.08 18.65
C TYR A 135 0.12 19.66 19.45
N SER A 136 0.08 20.99 19.57
CA SER A 136 -1.09 21.67 20.12
C SER A 136 -2.29 21.51 19.18
N GLU A 137 -3.50 21.60 19.71
CA GLU A 137 -4.71 21.51 18.87
C GLU A 137 -4.78 22.65 17.83
N ASP A 138 -4.22 23.84 18.12
CA ASP A 138 -4.11 24.93 17.16
C ASP A 138 -3.16 24.59 16.00
N GLU A 139 -2.02 23.93 16.28
CA GLU A 139 -1.09 23.44 15.25
C GLU A 139 -1.75 22.35 14.39
N ILE A 140 -2.47 21.41 15.03
CA ILE A 140 -3.19 20.32 14.35
C ILE A 140 -4.28 20.89 13.45
N ALA A 141 -5.10 21.81 13.96
CA ALA A 141 -6.15 22.46 13.18
C ALA A 141 -5.57 23.17 11.96
N LYS A 142 -4.42 23.84 12.12
CA LYS A 142 -3.71 24.48 11.01
C LYS A 142 -3.23 23.46 9.97
N MET A 143 -2.62 22.36 10.40
CA MET A 143 -2.17 21.29 9.47
C MET A 143 -3.36 20.70 8.68
N ILE A 144 -4.50 20.49 9.32
CA ILE A 144 -5.70 19.95 8.65
C ILE A 144 -6.27 20.98 7.66
N ILE A 145 -6.45 22.23 8.08
CA ILE A 145 -7.14 23.26 7.29
C ILE A 145 -6.24 23.84 6.19
N ASP A 146 -4.99 24.19 6.51
CA ASP A 146 -4.10 24.89 5.59
C ASP A 146 -3.32 23.92 4.69
N GLU A 147 -3.01 22.73 5.20
CA GLU A 147 -2.13 21.76 4.52
C GLU A 147 -2.88 20.50 4.06
N GLY A 148 -4.19 20.37 4.34
CA GLY A 148 -5.01 19.24 3.90
C GLY A 148 -4.69 17.92 4.62
N MET A 149 -4.07 17.99 5.81
CA MET A 149 -3.65 16.78 6.53
C MET A 149 -4.85 16.03 7.12
N ILE A 150 -4.70 14.72 7.20
CA ILE A 150 -5.67 13.80 7.80
C ILE A 150 -5.12 13.38 9.16
N ARG A 151 -5.89 13.56 10.23
CA ARG A 151 -5.60 13.08 11.57
C ARG A 151 -6.26 11.73 11.79
N TYR A 152 -5.47 10.72 12.12
CA TYR A 152 -5.97 9.35 12.28
C TYR A 152 -5.23 8.60 13.38
N GLN A 153 -5.88 7.55 13.88
CA GLN A 153 -5.28 6.55 14.73
C GLN A 153 -5.00 5.29 13.94
N PHE A 154 -3.85 4.70 14.22
CA PHE A 154 -3.32 3.58 13.48
C PHE A 154 -2.62 2.64 14.47
N VAL A 155 -2.95 1.35 14.39
CA VAL A 155 -2.39 0.32 15.28
C VAL A 155 -1.68 -0.74 14.46
N ILE A 156 -0.42 -1.02 14.78
CA ILE A 156 0.40 -2.02 14.09
C ILE A 156 1.05 -3.00 15.04
N GLU A 157 1.36 -4.17 14.49
CA GLU A 157 2.18 -5.19 15.13
C GLU A 157 3.56 -5.23 14.48
N VAL A 158 4.61 -5.09 15.28
CA VAL A 158 6.00 -5.05 14.79
C VAL A 158 6.86 -5.99 15.61
N PHE A 159 7.85 -6.60 14.95
CA PHE A 159 8.86 -7.43 15.60
C PHE A 159 10.20 -6.69 15.66
N GLY A 160 10.92 -6.82 16.77
CA GLY A 160 12.31 -6.37 16.87
C GLY A 160 13.04 -6.95 18.07
N LYS A 161 14.18 -6.36 18.44
CA LYS A 161 15.05 -6.87 19.51
C LYS A 161 14.47 -6.62 20.89
N ASP A 162 13.93 -5.42 21.08
CA ASP A 162 13.33 -4.96 22.31
C ASP A 162 12.31 -3.86 21.99
N LYS A 163 11.50 -3.49 22.99
CA LYS A 163 10.42 -2.52 22.83
C LYS A 163 10.93 -1.13 22.42
N ASP A 164 12.00 -0.65 23.06
CA ASP A 164 12.46 0.73 22.91
C ASP A 164 13.15 0.94 21.55
N SER A 165 13.91 -0.05 21.09
CA SER A 165 14.50 -0.02 19.75
C SER A 165 13.44 -0.04 18.65
N VAL A 166 12.41 -0.89 18.78
CA VAL A 166 11.28 -0.92 17.83
C VAL A 166 10.58 0.43 17.81
N GLU A 167 10.29 1.00 18.97
CA GLU A 167 9.59 2.28 19.04
C GLU A 167 10.40 3.42 18.40
N SER A 168 11.71 3.51 18.68
CA SER A 168 12.60 4.50 18.03
C SER A 168 12.65 4.31 16.51
N SER A 169 12.81 3.08 16.02
CA SER A 169 12.82 2.79 14.59
C SER A 169 11.51 3.18 13.91
N ILE A 170 10.36 2.87 14.51
CA ILE A 170 9.05 3.23 13.95
C ILE A 170 8.84 4.74 13.92
N LYS A 171 9.20 5.46 14.99
CA LYS A 171 9.13 6.93 15.01
C LYS A 171 9.91 7.56 13.85
N LYS A 172 11.16 7.12 13.68
CA LYS A 172 12.05 7.62 12.61
C LYS A 172 11.55 7.25 11.22
N ALA A 173 11.07 6.01 11.04
CA ALA A 173 10.50 5.55 9.78
C ALA A 173 9.29 6.40 9.37
N LEU A 174 8.33 6.59 10.28
CA LEU A 174 7.14 7.40 10.01
C LEU A 174 7.50 8.85 9.66
N ALA A 175 8.51 9.43 10.33
CA ALA A 175 8.97 10.78 10.03
C ALA A 175 9.58 10.90 8.63
N ILE A 176 10.34 9.89 8.17
CA ILE A 176 10.89 9.85 6.80
C ILE A 176 9.78 9.73 5.76
N GLU A 177 8.75 8.96 6.07
CA GLU A 177 7.56 8.82 5.21
C GLU A 177 6.69 10.09 5.21
N GLY A 178 7.04 11.12 5.98
CA GLY A 178 6.34 12.41 5.99
C GLY A 178 5.20 12.51 7.00
N CYS A 179 5.16 11.66 8.03
CA CYS A 179 4.15 11.75 9.09
C CYS A 179 4.56 12.63 10.26
N TYR A 180 3.58 13.36 10.78
CA TYR A 180 3.65 14.03 12.08
C TYR A 180 3.07 13.12 13.15
N ILE A 181 3.81 12.88 14.24
CA ILE A 181 3.40 11.96 15.30
C ILE A 181 2.83 12.76 16.47
N ASN A 182 1.51 12.68 16.70
CA ASN A 182 0.90 13.37 17.82
C ASN A 182 1.00 12.56 19.12
N LYS A 183 0.68 11.26 19.06
CA LYS A 183 0.73 10.36 20.23
C LYS A 183 1.27 8.99 19.84
N ILE A 184 1.94 8.35 20.79
CA ILE A 184 2.43 6.98 20.66
C ILE A 184 2.22 6.23 21.97
N ALA A 185 1.74 5.00 21.86
CA ALA A 185 1.65 4.06 22.97
C ALA A 185 2.03 2.67 22.47
N SER A 186 2.84 1.95 23.25
CA SER A 186 3.42 0.67 22.83
C SER A 186 3.32 -0.37 23.95
N LYS A 187 2.98 -1.60 23.59
CA LYS A 187 2.83 -2.74 24.53
C LYS A 187 3.49 -3.99 23.95
N VAL A 188 4.31 -4.65 24.76
CA VAL A 188 4.84 -5.98 24.40
C VAL A 188 3.70 -6.99 24.41
N LEU A 189 3.49 -7.67 23.29
CA LEU A 189 2.51 -8.75 23.16
C LEU A 189 3.13 -10.10 23.49
N LYS A 190 4.34 -10.36 22.97
CA LYS A 190 5.02 -11.64 23.10
C LYS A 190 6.53 -11.46 23.03
N GLU A 191 7.24 -12.31 23.73
CA GLU A 191 8.68 -12.50 23.56
C GLU A 191 8.92 -13.93 23.06
N GLU A 192 9.72 -14.08 22.01
CA GLU A 192 10.06 -15.37 21.42
C GLU A 192 11.56 -15.45 21.21
N ASN A 193 12.13 -16.64 21.34
CA ASN A 193 13.50 -16.91 20.91
C ASN A 193 13.45 -17.57 19.55
N ILE A 194 13.90 -16.87 18.51
CA ILE A 194 13.99 -17.38 17.13
C ILE A 194 15.47 -17.41 16.78
N ASN A 195 16.00 -18.58 16.40
CA ASN A 195 17.40 -18.76 16.01
C ASN A 195 18.44 -18.28 17.05
N SER A 196 18.17 -18.50 18.34
CA SER A 196 18.99 -18.03 19.47
C SER A 196 19.02 -16.50 19.67
N GLU A 197 18.18 -15.76 18.95
CA GLU A 197 17.96 -14.33 19.17
C GLU A 197 16.59 -14.09 19.84
N LYS A 198 16.60 -13.29 20.91
CA LYS A 198 15.37 -12.82 21.54
C LYS A 198 14.70 -11.81 20.61
N ARG A 199 13.47 -12.09 20.20
CA ARG A 199 12.60 -11.18 19.46
C ARG A 199 11.37 -10.83 20.29
N VAL A 200 10.95 -9.59 20.19
CA VAL A 200 9.79 -9.05 20.89
C VAL A 200 8.78 -8.60 19.84
N LYS A 201 7.55 -9.12 19.96
CA LYS A 201 6.39 -8.63 19.23
C LYS A 201 5.76 -7.49 20.03
N VAL A 202 5.66 -6.32 19.43
CA VAL A 202 5.15 -5.09 20.05
C VAL A 202 3.92 -4.62 19.29
N LEU A 203 2.84 -4.33 20.02
CA LEU A 203 1.68 -3.60 19.51
C LEU A 203 1.93 -2.11 19.72
N ILE A 204 1.84 -1.31 18.66
CA ILE A 204 2.06 0.14 18.71
C ILE A 204 0.80 0.82 18.21
N ALA A 205 0.21 1.65 19.05
CA ALA A 205 -0.88 2.56 18.72
C ALA A 205 -0.32 3.98 18.52
N LEU A 206 -0.66 4.58 17.39
CA LEU A 206 -0.17 5.88 16.95
C LEU A 206 -1.35 6.79 16.65
N GLU A 207 -1.22 8.06 16.99
CA GLU A 207 -2.05 9.14 16.45
C GLU A 207 -1.17 9.97 15.53
N LEU A 208 -1.49 9.98 14.24
CA LEU A 208 -0.68 10.53 13.17
C LEU A 208 -1.43 11.63 12.42
N LEU A 209 -0.67 12.52 11.80
CA LEU A 209 -1.15 13.42 10.75
C LEU A 209 -0.30 13.24 9.50
N SER A 210 -0.96 13.08 8.35
CA SER A 210 -0.31 13.01 7.04
C SER A 210 -1.31 13.33 5.93
N ASN A 211 -0.82 13.56 4.71
CA ASN A 211 -1.69 13.65 3.54
C ASN A 211 -2.23 12.28 3.12
N PHE A 212 -3.08 12.27 2.08
CA PHE A 212 -3.74 11.06 1.58
C PHE A 212 -2.72 10.02 1.09
N GLU A 213 -1.74 10.46 0.30
CA GLU A 213 -0.71 9.59 -0.28
C GLU A 213 0.04 8.81 0.81
N VAL A 214 0.54 9.52 1.82
CA VAL A 214 1.32 8.92 2.91
C VAL A 214 0.48 7.95 3.72
N LEU A 215 -0.76 8.32 4.06
CA LEU A 215 -1.70 7.43 4.77
C LEU A 215 -1.93 6.13 4.01
N PHE A 216 -2.13 6.21 2.70
CA PHE A 216 -2.37 5.06 1.84
C PHE A 216 -1.13 4.15 1.76
N ASN A 217 0.05 4.74 1.56
CA ASN A 217 1.32 4.03 1.52
C ASN A 217 1.66 3.35 2.85
N LEU A 218 1.44 4.02 3.98
CA LEU A 218 1.64 3.44 5.31
C LEU A 218 0.71 2.26 5.55
N THR A 219 -0.55 2.38 5.13
CA THR A 219 -1.52 1.28 5.25
C THR A 219 -1.04 0.04 4.49
N ALA A 220 -0.53 0.22 3.26
CA ALA A 220 -0.01 -0.89 2.46
C ALA A 220 1.29 -1.49 3.03
N LYS A 221 2.24 -0.65 3.48
CA LYS A 221 3.54 -1.09 3.99
C LYS A 221 3.47 -1.80 5.33
N TYR A 222 2.56 -1.37 6.20
CA TYR A 222 2.51 -1.83 7.60
C TYR A 222 1.32 -2.70 7.93
N SER A 223 0.29 -2.78 7.07
CA SER A 223 -0.91 -3.61 7.30
C SER A 223 -1.47 -3.46 8.73
N PRO A 224 -1.92 -2.26 9.12
CA PRO A 224 -2.42 -2.02 10.47
C PRO A 224 -3.61 -2.92 10.83
N VAL A 225 -3.62 -3.35 12.09
CA VAL A 225 -4.73 -4.13 12.67
C VAL A 225 -5.98 -3.28 12.88
N ALA A 226 -5.81 -1.96 13.01
CA ALA A 226 -6.91 -1.01 13.14
C ALA A 226 -6.51 0.37 12.60
N ILE A 227 -7.45 1.02 11.92
CA ILE A 227 -7.35 2.41 11.46
C ILE A 227 -8.65 3.12 11.81
N VAL A 228 -8.54 4.33 12.37
CA VAL A 228 -9.69 5.19 12.67
C VAL A 228 -9.35 6.61 12.23
N MET A 229 -10.19 7.20 11.37
CA MET A 229 -10.08 8.62 11.05
C MET A 229 -10.66 9.44 12.20
N LEU A 230 -9.90 10.44 12.66
CA LEU A 230 -10.38 11.38 13.65
C LEU A 230 -10.94 12.62 12.96
N GLU A 231 -10.15 13.21 12.04
CA GLU A 231 -10.48 14.44 11.32
C GLU A 231 -9.72 14.46 9.98
N PRO A 232 -10.25 15.07 8.91
CA PRO A 232 -11.61 15.60 8.76
C PRO A 232 -12.66 14.50 8.50
N GLU A 233 -13.95 14.84 8.53
CA GLU A 233 -15.04 13.93 8.14
C GLU A 233 -15.07 13.67 6.63
N PHE A 234 -14.65 14.66 5.84
CA PHE A 234 -14.49 14.57 4.39
C PHE A 234 -13.05 14.89 4.04
N VAL A 235 -12.40 13.98 3.33
CA VAL A 235 -11.02 14.10 2.87
C VAL A 235 -11.06 14.58 1.42
N ASP A 236 -10.44 15.73 1.15
CA ASP A 236 -10.17 16.17 -0.21
C ASP A 236 -8.97 15.40 -0.77
N ILE A 237 -9.17 14.73 -1.89
CA ILE A 237 -8.16 13.90 -2.54
C ILE A 237 -7.59 14.70 -3.72
N ASN A 238 -6.34 15.09 -3.58
CA ASN A 238 -5.58 15.68 -4.68
C ASN A 238 -5.31 14.61 -5.76
N PRO A 239 -5.58 14.86 -7.05
CA PRO A 239 -5.32 13.91 -8.13
C PRO A 239 -3.87 13.40 -8.19
N THR A 240 -2.89 14.25 -7.88
CA THR A 240 -1.48 13.86 -7.82
C THR A 240 -1.21 12.89 -6.67
N GLU A 241 -1.78 13.16 -5.49
CA GLU A 241 -1.66 12.25 -4.34
C GLU A 241 -2.34 10.92 -4.59
N LEU A 242 -3.49 10.94 -5.28
CA LEU A 242 -4.18 9.73 -5.69
C LEU A 242 -3.36 8.92 -6.69
N GLN A 243 -2.83 9.56 -7.74
CA GLN A 243 -1.94 8.91 -8.71
C GLN A 243 -0.77 8.23 -8.00
N ASN A 244 -0.08 8.95 -7.10
CA ASN A 244 1.05 8.41 -6.37
C ASN A 244 0.65 7.25 -5.44
N ALA A 245 -0.50 7.35 -4.77
CA ALA A 245 -1.02 6.29 -3.91
C ALA A 245 -1.35 5.01 -4.70
N LEU A 246 -2.00 5.14 -5.86
CA LEU A 246 -2.36 4.00 -6.71
C LEU A 246 -1.12 3.34 -7.32
N SER A 247 -0.18 4.13 -7.85
CA SER A 247 1.10 3.62 -8.36
C SER A 247 1.96 2.99 -7.26
N GLY A 248 1.99 3.60 -6.07
CA GLY A 248 2.68 3.08 -4.90
C GLY A 248 2.13 1.73 -4.47
N LEU A 249 0.81 1.59 -4.39
CA LEU A 249 0.16 0.32 -4.09
C LEU A 249 0.49 -0.75 -5.15
N ALA A 250 0.34 -0.41 -6.43
CA ALA A 250 0.65 -1.30 -7.54
C ALA A 250 2.10 -1.81 -7.50
N THR A 251 3.05 -0.91 -7.17
CA THR A 251 4.47 -1.24 -6.99
C THR A 251 4.68 -2.20 -5.82
N LEU A 252 4.06 -1.93 -4.66
CA LEU A 252 4.21 -2.78 -3.46
C LEU A 252 3.61 -4.18 -3.67
N VAL A 253 2.46 -4.26 -4.34
CA VAL A 253 1.83 -5.55 -4.71
C VAL A 253 2.75 -6.32 -5.66
N ASN A 254 3.28 -5.66 -6.69
CA ASN A 254 4.21 -6.28 -7.62
C ASN A 254 5.48 -6.78 -6.95
N GLU A 255 6.06 -5.98 -6.07
CA GLU A 255 7.26 -6.37 -5.32
C GLU A 255 7.02 -7.65 -4.51
N LEU A 256 5.87 -7.77 -3.83
CA LEU A 256 5.56 -8.96 -3.05
C LEU A 256 5.32 -10.20 -3.92
N ILE A 257 4.60 -10.05 -5.04
CA ILE A 257 4.26 -11.19 -5.92
C ILE A 257 5.48 -11.69 -6.69
N HIS A 258 6.40 -10.79 -7.06
CA HIS A 258 7.60 -11.10 -7.83
C HIS A 258 8.84 -11.33 -6.96
N ARG A 259 8.74 -11.12 -5.64
CA ARG A 259 9.79 -11.57 -4.71
C ARG A 259 9.97 -13.07 -4.89
N PRO A 260 11.21 -13.56 -5.07
CA PRO A 260 11.48 -14.99 -5.04
C PRO A 260 10.86 -15.54 -3.77
N LEU A 261 10.03 -16.59 -3.89
CA LEU A 261 9.43 -17.26 -2.74
C LEU A 261 10.52 -17.53 -1.71
N LEU A 262 10.52 -16.76 -0.62
CA LEU A 262 11.30 -17.05 0.57
C LEU A 262 10.58 -18.19 1.31
N ILE A 263 10.48 -19.37 0.68
CA ILE A 263 9.97 -20.56 1.35
C ILE A 263 11.00 -21.68 1.20
N ALA A 264 11.37 -22.21 2.37
CA ALA A 264 12.16 -23.41 2.66
C ALA A 264 13.70 -23.28 2.61
N ASN A 265 14.26 -22.54 3.58
CA ASN A 265 15.47 -22.95 4.32
C ASN A 265 15.52 -22.27 5.71
N GLN A 266 14.38 -22.27 6.42
CA GLN A 266 14.33 -22.04 7.87
C GLN A 266 13.71 -23.26 8.53
#